data_AF-A0AAU5YNG8-F1
#
_entry.id   AF-A0AAU5YNG8-F1
#
_cell.length_a   1.000
_cell.length_b   1.000
_cell.length_c   1.000
_cell.angle_alpha   90.00
_cell.angle_beta   90.00
_cell.angle_gamma   90.00
#
_symmetry.space_group_name_H-M   'P 1'
#
loop_
_entity.id
_entity.type
_entity.pdbx_description
1 polymer ?
#
loop_
_entity_poly.entity_id
_entity_poly.type
_entity_poly.pdbx_seq_one_letter_code
_entity_poly.pdbx_strand_id
1 'polypeptide(L)'
;MGTQPKDLYPDVTASGDLASAMNEAAKQRGCDMGRFFWVTDDVCFETARGNVSVHSATEERLFRLRVYIPDFSWEIGSTDDLGLLVETVAAWREGVPLDELKARFEFLELDEFAGALERGEPASSQWSKLLSTEFHREQWNLLRRLHADEVLGRMFPVISHRAVRLQMDPLNWQSRQVLVHEPDEERYEVRAVVPGSSWVAVPSGDLIAHLRAALTEQ
;
A
#
# COMPACT_ATOMS: atom_id res chain seq x y z
N MET A 1 5.51 -20.97 -39.49
CA MET A 1 4.24 -20.34 -39.05
C MET A 1 4.44 -19.84 -37.64
N GLY A 2 4.66 -18.54 -37.46
CA GLY A 2 4.71 -17.97 -36.12
C GLY A 2 3.29 -17.99 -35.55
N THR A 3 3.08 -18.65 -34.42
CA THR A 3 1.87 -18.51 -33.62
C THR A 3 1.74 -17.04 -33.25
N GLN A 4 0.73 -16.37 -33.82
CA GLN A 4 0.33 -15.04 -33.40
C GLN A 4 0.04 -15.12 -31.89
N PRO A 5 0.63 -14.23 -31.05
CA PRO A 5 0.36 -14.25 -29.62
C PRO A 5 -1.16 -14.23 -29.40
N LYS A 6 -1.67 -15.19 -28.65
CA LYS A 6 -3.09 -15.22 -28.28
C LYS A 6 -3.36 -13.94 -27.50
N ASP A 7 -4.27 -13.10 -27.99
CA ASP A 7 -4.72 -11.93 -27.24
C ASP A 7 -5.38 -12.43 -25.94
N LEU A 8 -4.74 -12.12 -24.81
CA LEU A 8 -5.21 -12.51 -23.48
C LEU A 8 -6.39 -11.65 -23.02
N TYR A 9 -6.57 -10.47 -23.61
CA TYR A 9 -7.56 -9.48 -23.20
C TYR A 9 -8.33 -8.90 -24.40
N PRO A 10 -9.09 -9.75 -25.14
CA PRO A 10 -9.81 -9.31 -26.33
C PRO A 10 -10.86 -8.23 -26.04
N ASP A 11 -11.43 -8.23 -24.84
CA ASP A 11 -12.33 -7.21 -24.31
C ASP A 11 -11.62 -5.87 -24.10
N VAL A 12 -10.45 -5.89 -23.48
CA VAL A 12 -9.61 -4.70 -23.28
C VAL A 12 -9.15 -4.14 -24.63
N THR A 13 -8.69 -5.00 -25.54
CA THR A 13 -8.27 -4.62 -26.89
C THR A 13 -9.43 -4.00 -27.68
N ALA A 14 -10.65 -4.56 -27.57
CA ALA A 14 -11.83 -4.03 -28.25
C ALA A 14 -12.25 -2.65 -27.73
N SER A 15 -12.13 -2.41 -26.42
CA SER A 15 -12.41 -1.10 -25.81
C SER A 15 -11.25 -0.11 -25.90
N GLY A 16 -10.08 -0.54 -26.42
CA GLY A 16 -8.89 0.28 -26.67
C GLY A 16 -7.91 0.37 -25.50
N ASP A 17 -8.41 0.36 -24.26
CA ASP A 17 -7.59 0.31 -23.04
C ASP A 17 -8.38 -0.28 -21.85
N LEU A 18 -7.66 -0.61 -20.77
CA LEU A 18 -8.23 -1.25 -19.57
C LEU A 18 -9.26 -0.37 -18.88
N ALA A 19 -9.01 0.93 -18.77
CA ALA A 19 -9.94 1.83 -18.10
C ALA A 19 -11.25 1.97 -18.88
N SER A 20 -11.17 2.02 -20.21
CA SER A 20 -12.33 2.05 -21.10
C SER A 20 -13.14 0.76 -20.98
N ALA A 21 -12.48 -0.40 -20.99
CA ALA A 21 -13.13 -1.70 -20.78
C ALA A 21 -13.83 -1.79 -19.41
N MET A 22 -13.16 -1.36 -18.34
CA MET A 22 -13.75 -1.30 -17.01
C MET A 22 -14.96 -0.36 -16.95
N ASN A 23 -14.89 0.82 -17.57
CA ASN A 23 -16.02 1.76 -17.60
C ASN A 23 -17.23 1.20 -18.34
N GLU A 24 -17.02 0.49 -19.44
CA GLU A 24 -18.10 -0.17 -20.18
C GLU A 24 -18.71 -1.31 -19.36
N ALA A 25 -17.89 -2.16 -18.74
CA ALA A 25 -18.34 -3.23 -17.86
C ALA A 25 -19.14 -2.68 -16.66
N ALA A 26 -18.65 -1.62 -16.01
CA ALA A 26 -19.34 -0.98 -14.89
C ALA A 26 -20.72 -0.43 -15.30
N LYS A 27 -20.82 0.22 -16.47
CA LYS A 27 -22.10 0.70 -17.02
C LYS A 27 -23.07 -0.45 -17.28
N GLN A 28 -22.61 -1.56 -17.84
CA GLN A 28 -23.44 -2.74 -18.10
C GLN A 28 -23.94 -3.39 -16.80
N ARG A 29 -23.14 -3.35 -15.74
CA ARG A 29 -23.46 -3.90 -14.41
C ARG A 29 -24.21 -2.91 -13.51
N GLY A 30 -24.34 -1.64 -13.91
CA GLY A 30 -24.96 -0.60 -13.10
C GLY A 30 -24.14 -0.19 -11.88
N CYS A 31 -22.82 -0.34 -11.93
CA CYS A 31 -21.90 -0.02 -10.84
C CYS A 31 -21.26 1.36 -11.03
N ASP A 32 -20.99 2.06 -9.92
CA ASP A 32 -20.21 3.31 -9.91
C ASP A 32 -18.82 3.07 -9.31
N MET A 33 -17.81 2.99 -10.17
CA MET A 33 -16.40 2.96 -9.74
C MET A 33 -15.87 4.38 -9.45
N GLY A 34 -16.64 5.40 -9.80
CA GLY A 34 -16.31 6.81 -9.82
C GLY A 34 -15.07 7.17 -10.62
N ARG A 35 -14.37 8.24 -10.20
CA ARG A 35 -13.22 8.76 -10.95
C ARG A 35 -11.99 7.89 -10.71
N PHE A 36 -11.32 7.57 -11.81
CA PHE A 36 -10.02 6.94 -11.81
C PHE A 36 -8.96 7.91 -12.34
N PHE A 37 -7.70 7.56 -12.07
CA PHE A 37 -6.52 8.22 -12.63
C PHE A 37 -5.50 7.16 -13.01
N TRP A 38 -4.57 7.53 -13.87
CA TRP A 38 -3.50 6.63 -14.31
C TRP A 38 -2.26 6.83 -13.45
N VAL A 39 -1.65 5.72 -13.03
CA VAL A 39 -0.29 5.70 -12.50
C VAL A 39 0.50 4.73 -13.35
N THR A 40 1.35 5.25 -14.24
CA THR A 40 2.04 4.46 -15.26
C THR A 40 1.04 3.64 -16.10
N ASP A 41 0.96 2.32 -15.88
CA ASP A 41 0.07 1.41 -16.61
C ASP A 41 -1.12 0.90 -15.75
N ASP A 42 -1.24 1.37 -14.51
CA ASP A 42 -2.29 0.98 -13.57
C ASP A 42 -3.49 1.94 -13.64
N VAL A 43 -4.70 1.38 -13.55
CA VAL A 43 -5.94 2.14 -13.33
C VAL A 43 -6.16 2.27 -11.83
N CYS A 44 -6.12 3.49 -11.30
CA CYS A 44 -6.20 3.76 -9.86
C CYS A 44 -7.51 4.47 -9.47
N PHE A 45 -8.06 4.12 -8.32
CA PHE A 45 -9.28 4.66 -7.74
C PHE A 45 -9.01 5.14 -6.31
N GLU A 46 -9.38 6.38 -6.00
CA GLU A 46 -9.31 6.89 -4.62
C GLU A 46 -10.46 6.31 -3.78
N THR A 47 -10.14 5.80 -2.59
CA THR A 47 -11.11 5.21 -1.67
C THR A 47 -10.82 5.65 -0.23
N ALA A 48 -11.76 5.41 0.69
CA ALA A 48 -11.56 5.69 2.10
C ALA A 48 -10.44 4.82 2.75
N ARG A 49 -10.03 3.74 2.10
CA ARG A 49 -9.02 2.78 2.57
C ARG A 49 -7.68 2.91 1.84
N GLY A 50 -7.41 4.07 1.24
CA GLY A 50 -6.28 4.30 0.33
C GLY A 50 -6.71 4.18 -1.14
N ASN A 51 -5.75 3.99 -2.03
CA ASN A 51 -6.03 3.83 -3.47
C ASN A 51 -6.11 2.36 -3.84
N VAL A 52 -7.11 1.97 -4.61
CA VAL A 52 -7.14 0.65 -5.27
C VAL A 52 -6.56 0.82 -6.66
N SER A 53 -5.56 0.04 -7.03
CA SER A 53 -5.12 -0.07 -8.43
C SER A 53 -5.48 -1.41 -9.02
N VAL A 54 -5.68 -1.38 -10.33
CA VAL A 54 -5.94 -2.53 -11.17
C VAL A 54 -4.91 -2.54 -12.29
N HIS A 55 -4.29 -3.71 -12.50
CA HIS A 55 -3.39 -3.95 -13.62
C HIS A 55 -3.57 -5.36 -14.20
N SER A 56 -3.22 -5.51 -15.47
CA SER A 56 -3.31 -6.79 -16.19
C SER A 56 -2.00 -7.57 -16.08
N ALA A 57 -2.08 -8.88 -15.86
CA ALA A 57 -0.95 -9.78 -15.95
C ALA A 57 -0.50 -9.97 -17.41
N THR A 58 0.80 -10.13 -17.64
CA THR A 58 1.38 -10.21 -19.00
C THR A 58 1.41 -11.64 -19.57
N GLU A 59 1.34 -12.66 -18.72
CA GLU A 59 1.57 -14.07 -19.10
C GLU A 59 0.27 -14.88 -19.20
N GLU A 60 -0.77 -14.45 -18.49
CA GLU A 60 -2.08 -15.09 -18.45
C GLU A 60 -3.17 -14.02 -18.32
N ARG A 61 -4.42 -14.40 -18.60
CA ARG A 61 -5.54 -13.49 -18.43
C ARG A 61 -5.88 -13.39 -16.93
N LEU A 62 -5.36 -12.36 -16.28
CA LEU A 62 -5.67 -12.02 -14.89
C LEU A 62 -5.60 -10.51 -14.70
N PHE A 63 -6.64 -9.96 -14.08
CA PHE A 63 -6.64 -8.63 -13.51
C PHE A 63 -6.28 -8.74 -12.03
N ARG A 64 -5.24 -8.01 -11.61
CA ARG A 64 -4.78 -7.99 -10.22
C ARG A 64 -5.24 -6.72 -9.54
N LEU A 65 -5.75 -6.86 -8.32
CA LEU A 65 -6.14 -5.75 -7.46
C LEU A 65 -5.09 -5.56 -6.39
N ARG A 66 -4.68 -4.31 -6.21
CA ARG A 66 -3.72 -3.93 -5.18
C ARG A 66 -4.23 -2.69 -4.46
N VAL A 67 -4.02 -2.65 -3.16
CA VAL A 67 -4.27 -1.45 -2.36
C VAL A 67 -2.95 -0.73 -2.13
N TYR A 68 -2.99 0.59 -2.23
CA TYR A 68 -1.89 1.50 -2.02
C TYR A 68 -2.25 2.47 -0.92
N ILE A 69 -1.35 2.57 0.04
CA ILE A 69 -1.25 3.67 0.98
C ILE A 69 0.14 4.29 0.77
N PRO A 70 0.39 5.54 1.20
CA PRO A 70 1.70 6.19 1.12
C PRO A 70 2.89 5.24 1.40
N ASP A 71 3.70 4.98 0.37
CA ASP A 71 4.89 4.12 0.39
C ASP A 71 4.67 2.63 0.72
N PHE A 72 3.42 2.16 0.80
CA PHE A 72 3.11 0.74 1.08
C PHE A 72 1.99 0.24 0.17
N SER A 73 2.17 -0.95 -0.40
CA SER A 73 1.15 -1.57 -1.24
C SER A 73 1.12 -3.07 -1.04
N TRP A 74 -0.06 -3.66 -1.19
CA TRP A 74 -0.23 -5.11 -1.13
C TRP A 74 -1.34 -5.56 -2.07
N GLU A 75 -1.14 -6.73 -2.66
CA GLU A 75 -2.14 -7.36 -3.52
C GLU A 75 -3.29 -7.90 -2.65
N ILE A 76 -4.52 -7.71 -3.11
CA ILE A 76 -5.74 -8.12 -2.38
C ILE A 76 -6.58 -9.14 -3.17
N GLY A 77 -6.09 -9.62 -4.30
CA GLY A 77 -6.75 -10.65 -5.10
C GLY A 77 -6.55 -10.45 -6.60
N SER A 78 -6.95 -11.46 -7.36
CA SER A 78 -6.93 -11.41 -8.82
C SER A 78 -8.09 -12.20 -9.43
N THR A 79 -8.56 -11.80 -10.62
CA THR A 79 -9.66 -12.45 -11.34
C THR A 79 -9.49 -12.31 -12.84
N ASP A 80 -9.98 -13.26 -13.63
CA ASP A 80 -10.04 -13.19 -15.09
C ASP A 80 -11.38 -12.60 -15.60
N ASP A 81 -12.33 -12.36 -14.70
CA ASP A 81 -13.66 -11.79 -14.97
C ASP A 81 -13.67 -10.28 -14.72
N LEU A 82 -13.72 -9.51 -15.82
CA LEU A 82 -13.79 -8.05 -15.79
C LEU A 82 -15.07 -7.53 -15.10
N GLY A 83 -16.17 -8.27 -15.17
CA GLY A 83 -17.41 -7.94 -14.48
C GLY A 83 -17.27 -8.05 -12.96
N LEU A 84 -16.70 -9.15 -12.46
CA LEU A 84 -16.41 -9.31 -11.03
C LEU A 84 -15.41 -8.26 -10.54
N LEU A 85 -14.41 -7.93 -11.36
CA LEU A 85 -13.44 -6.88 -11.06
C LEU A 85 -14.10 -5.53 -10.80
N VAL A 86 -14.97 -5.06 -11.72
CA VAL A 86 -15.60 -3.74 -11.57
C VAL A 86 -16.62 -3.70 -10.44
N GLU A 87 -17.35 -4.80 -10.18
CA GLU A 87 -18.23 -4.92 -9.03
C GLU A 87 -17.45 -4.84 -7.71
N THR A 88 -16.26 -5.46 -7.67
CA THR A 88 -15.38 -5.44 -6.50
C THR A 88 -14.82 -4.05 -6.25
N VAL A 89 -14.35 -3.35 -7.29
CA VAL A 89 -13.85 -1.97 -7.18
C VAL A 89 -14.95 -1.02 -6.68
N ALA A 90 -16.18 -1.15 -7.20
CA ALA A 90 -17.32 -0.35 -6.75
C ALA A 90 -17.66 -0.64 -5.27
N ALA A 91 -17.79 -1.90 -4.88
CA ALA A 91 -18.08 -2.29 -3.50
C ALA A 91 -16.98 -1.83 -2.52
N TRP A 92 -15.71 -1.94 -2.92
CA TRP A 92 -14.59 -1.46 -2.12
C TRP A 92 -14.67 0.05 -1.89
N ARG A 93 -14.93 0.82 -2.95
CA ARG A 93 -15.09 2.28 -2.92
C ARG A 93 -16.26 2.71 -2.05
N GLU A 94 -17.39 2.01 -2.11
CA GLU A 94 -18.58 2.26 -1.29
C GLU A 94 -18.34 2.03 0.21
N GLY A 95 -17.22 1.41 0.58
CA GLY A 95 -16.90 1.15 1.97
C GLY A 95 -17.54 -0.12 2.51
N VAL A 96 -17.96 -1.06 1.64
CA VAL A 96 -18.49 -2.37 2.07
C VAL A 96 -17.50 -3.03 3.03
N PRO A 97 -17.96 -3.60 4.17
CA PRO A 97 -17.09 -4.26 5.15
C PRO A 97 -16.25 -5.38 4.52
N LEU A 98 -15.02 -5.58 5.00
CA LEU A 98 -14.10 -6.55 4.41
C LEU A 98 -14.63 -7.99 4.47
N ASP A 99 -15.32 -8.39 5.54
CA ASP A 99 -15.93 -9.71 5.65
C ASP A 99 -17.04 -9.93 4.59
N GLU A 100 -17.81 -8.88 4.30
CA GLU A 100 -18.84 -8.92 3.26
C GLU A 100 -18.21 -8.94 1.85
N LEU A 101 -17.15 -8.16 1.62
CA LEU A 101 -16.38 -8.23 0.38
C LEU A 101 -15.82 -9.63 0.14
N LYS A 102 -15.22 -10.25 1.16
CA LYS A 102 -14.67 -11.61 1.07
C LYS A 102 -15.75 -12.66 0.82
N ALA A 103 -16.93 -12.50 1.42
CA ALA A 103 -18.06 -13.39 1.18
C ALA A 103 -18.66 -13.22 -0.22
N ARG A 104 -18.64 -12.00 -0.77
CA ARG A 104 -19.18 -11.70 -2.11
C ARG A 104 -18.21 -12.04 -3.23
N PHE A 105 -16.91 -11.90 -2.99
CA PHE A 105 -15.85 -12.04 -3.98
C PHE A 105 -14.79 -13.01 -3.47
N GLU A 106 -14.98 -14.30 -3.76
CA GLU A 106 -14.11 -15.39 -3.25
C GLU A 106 -12.64 -15.26 -3.66
N PHE A 107 -12.35 -14.52 -4.74
CA PHE A 107 -10.99 -14.28 -5.22
C PHE A 107 -10.20 -13.26 -4.38
N LEU A 108 -10.86 -12.57 -3.44
CA LEU A 108 -10.20 -11.62 -2.56
C LEU A 108 -9.38 -12.30 -1.47
N GLU A 109 -8.11 -11.92 -1.40
CA GLU A 109 -7.15 -12.38 -0.40
C GLU A 109 -6.97 -11.32 0.69
N LEU A 110 -8.01 -11.17 1.52
CA LEU A 110 -7.97 -10.24 2.65
C LEU A 110 -7.30 -10.91 3.86
N ASP A 111 -6.06 -10.52 4.11
CA ASP A 111 -5.20 -11.02 5.19
C ASP A 111 -5.38 -10.25 6.50
N GLU A 112 -4.57 -10.59 7.51
CA GLU A 112 -4.61 -9.91 8.82
C GLU A 112 -4.29 -8.41 8.73
N PHE A 113 -3.50 -7.98 7.73
CA PHE A 113 -3.23 -6.56 7.54
C PHE A 113 -4.48 -5.82 7.08
N ALA A 114 -5.22 -6.38 6.12
CA ALA A 114 -6.49 -5.80 5.68
C ALA A 114 -7.48 -5.66 6.86
N GLY A 115 -7.62 -6.70 7.69
CA GLY A 115 -8.44 -6.64 8.89
C GLY A 115 -7.97 -5.60 9.92
N ALA A 116 -6.66 -5.48 10.14
CA ALA A 116 -6.11 -4.46 11.03
C ALA A 116 -6.35 -3.04 10.53
N LEU A 117 -6.29 -2.82 9.20
CA LEU A 117 -6.62 -1.54 8.59
C LEU A 117 -8.09 -1.15 8.85
N GLU A 118 -9.02 -2.11 8.71
CA GLU A 118 -10.45 -1.87 8.97
C GLU A 118 -10.74 -1.53 10.45
N ARG A 119 -9.99 -2.14 11.38
CA ARG A 119 -10.10 -1.83 12.83
C ARG A 119 -9.41 -0.53 13.25
N GLY A 120 -8.68 0.13 12.34
CA GLY A 120 -7.90 1.33 12.66
C GLY A 120 -6.59 1.04 13.41
N GLU A 121 -6.08 -0.19 13.31
CA GLU A 121 -4.86 -0.67 13.98
C GLU A 121 -3.75 -1.13 13.01
N PRO A 122 -3.54 -0.50 11.82
CA PRO A 122 -2.61 -1.01 10.81
C PRO A 122 -1.15 -1.02 11.29
N ALA A 123 -0.77 -0.11 12.20
CA ALA A 123 0.59 -0.02 12.73
C ALA A 123 0.98 -1.28 13.54
N SER A 124 0.08 -1.79 14.38
CA SER A 124 0.37 -2.96 15.23
C SER A 124 0.59 -4.22 14.40
N SER A 125 -0.27 -4.44 13.40
CA SER A 125 -0.13 -5.54 12.45
C SER A 125 1.18 -5.46 11.66
N GLN A 126 1.53 -4.27 11.16
CA GLN A 126 2.75 -4.05 10.39
C GLN A 126 4.03 -4.21 11.24
N TRP A 127 4.07 -3.68 12.48
CA TRP A 127 5.19 -3.93 13.39
C TRP A 127 5.39 -5.42 13.65
N SER A 128 4.30 -6.14 13.90
CA SER A 128 4.35 -7.60 14.11
C SER A 128 4.95 -8.32 12.90
N LYS A 129 4.49 -7.97 11.68
CA LYS A 129 4.99 -8.53 10.42
C LYS A 129 6.49 -8.24 10.19
N LEU A 130 6.92 -6.99 10.39
CA LEU A 130 8.32 -6.59 10.19
C LEU A 130 9.27 -7.26 11.19
N LEU A 131 8.82 -7.45 12.44
CA LEU A 131 9.61 -8.07 13.49
C LEU A 131 9.61 -9.61 13.43
N SER A 132 8.68 -10.22 12.69
CA SER A 132 8.60 -11.67 12.52
C SER A 132 9.29 -12.19 11.25
N THR A 133 9.49 -11.36 10.23
CA THR A 133 10.09 -11.78 8.96
C THR A 133 11.61 -11.70 8.97
N GLU A 134 12.28 -12.76 8.50
CA GLU A 134 13.75 -12.77 8.33
C GLU A 134 14.20 -11.88 7.17
N PHE A 135 13.30 -11.49 6.27
CA PHE A 135 13.62 -10.62 5.13
C PHE A 135 14.19 -9.26 5.58
N HIS A 136 13.78 -8.76 6.75
CA HIS A 136 14.23 -7.50 7.33
C HIS A 136 15.20 -7.68 8.49
N ARG A 137 15.89 -8.83 8.55
CA ARG A 137 16.77 -9.19 9.66
C ARG A 137 17.88 -8.16 9.90
N GLU A 138 18.40 -7.54 8.84
CA GLU A 138 19.40 -6.48 8.94
C GLU A 138 18.88 -5.27 9.73
N GLN A 139 17.58 -4.95 9.63
CA GLN A 139 16.97 -3.80 10.28
C GLN A 139 16.39 -4.13 11.66
N TRP A 140 16.47 -5.37 12.15
CA TRP A 140 15.80 -5.77 13.39
C TRP A 140 16.25 -4.98 14.62
N ASN A 141 17.51 -4.57 14.71
CA ASN A 141 18.00 -3.77 15.83
C ASN A 141 17.32 -2.40 15.85
N LEU A 142 17.33 -1.69 14.72
CA LEU A 142 16.61 -0.43 14.55
C LEU A 142 15.10 -0.60 14.78
N LEU A 143 14.46 -1.61 14.16
CA LEU A 143 13.02 -1.84 14.30
C LEU A 143 12.61 -2.10 15.74
N ARG A 144 13.33 -2.98 16.46
CA ARG A 144 13.05 -3.26 17.88
C ARG A 144 13.21 -2.02 18.73
N ARG A 145 14.24 -1.22 18.44
CA ARG A 145 14.51 0.02 19.16
C ARG A 145 13.41 1.07 18.95
N LEU A 146 12.95 1.25 17.71
CA LEU A 146 11.84 2.16 17.39
C LEU A 146 10.53 1.66 17.99
N HIS A 147 10.24 0.36 17.88
CA HIS A 147 9.02 -0.25 18.41
C HIS A 147 8.94 -0.21 19.95
N ALA A 148 10.08 -0.24 20.65
CA ALA A 148 10.12 -0.15 22.10
C ALA A 148 9.71 1.23 22.66
N ASP A 149 9.69 2.27 21.81
CA ASP A 149 9.25 3.59 22.19
C ASP A 149 7.72 3.73 22.09
N GLU A 150 7.07 4.27 23.12
CA GLU A 150 5.61 4.37 23.18
C GLU A 150 4.97 5.26 22.09
N VAL A 151 5.72 6.24 21.56
CA VAL A 151 5.23 7.13 20.51
C VAL A 151 5.55 6.52 19.15
N LEU A 152 6.82 6.16 18.92
CA LEU A 152 7.26 5.65 17.62
C LEU A 152 6.69 4.25 17.31
N GLY A 153 6.51 3.41 18.32
CA GLY A 153 5.87 2.10 18.19
C GLY A 153 4.38 2.15 17.83
N ARG A 154 3.72 3.31 17.96
CA ARG A 154 2.35 3.54 17.49
C ARG A 154 2.28 4.08 16.07
N MET A 155 3.40 4.55 15.52
CA MET A 155 3.47 5.02 14.14
C MET A 155 3.52 3.84 13.18
N PHE A 156 3.01 4.02 11.97
CA PHE A 156 3.03 3.01 10.93
C PHE A 156 4.43 2.89 10.30
N PRO A 157 5.07 1.71 10.35
CA PRO A 157 6.42 1.54 9.81
C PRO A 157 6.42 1.01 8.37
N VAL A 158 7.21 1.64 7.52
CA VAL A 158 7.48 1.19 6.15
C VAL A 158 8.99 1.11 5.95
N ILE A 159 9.47 0.05 5.31
CA ILE A 159 10.88 -0.08 4.94
C ILE A 159 11.01 0.13 3.45
N SER A 160 11.78 1.14 3.05
CA SER A 160 12.10 1.41 1.65
C SER A 160 13.56 1.79 1.53
N HIS A 161 14.27 1.18 0.57
CA HIS A 161 15.71 1.40 0.34
C HIS A 161 16.56 1.35 1.63
N ARG A 162 16.28 0.37 2.52
CA ARG A 162 16.92 0.15 3.83
C ARG A 162 16.65 1.22 4.89
N ALA A 163 15.92 2.28 4.58
CA ALA A 163 15.44 3.25 5.55
C ALA A 163 14.09 2.80 6.14
N VAL A 164 13.92 2.98 7.44
CA VAL A 164 12.64 2.85 8.13
C VAL A 164 11.96 4.21 8.12
N ARG A 165 10.81 4.30 7.45
CA ARG A 165 9.90 5.43 7.52
C ARG A 165 8.85 5.15 8.59
N LEU A 166 8.62 6.12 9.47
CA LEU A 166 7.53 6.10 10.43
C LEU A 166 6.51 7.18 10.06
N GLN A 167 5.26 6.79 9.90
CA GLN A 167 4.15 7.70 9.52
C GLN A 167 3.12 7.76 10.65
N MET A 168 2.63 8.97 10.96
CA MET A 168 1.61 9.15 12.00
C MET A 168 0.24 8.64 11.55
N ASP A 169 -0.14 8.95 10.31
CA ASP A 169 -1.35 8.44 9.68
C ASP A 169 -0.95 7.81 8.35
N PRO A 170 -1.05 6.46 8.23
CA PRO A 170 -0.63 5.76 7.03
C PRO A 170 -1.49 6.05 5.81
N LEU A 171 -2.71 6.58 5.96
CA LEU A 171 -3.59 6.92 4.84
C LEU A 171 -3.35 8.35 4.32
N ASN A 172 -2.67 9.18 5.11
CA ASN A 172 -2.41 10.57 4.78
C ASN A 172 -0.93 10.81 4.51
N TRP A 173 -0.56 11.02 3.25
CA TRP A 173 0.83 11.29 2.85
C TRP A 173 1.40 12.59 3.43
N GLN A 174 0.53 13.52 3.84
CA GLN A 174 0.92 14.78 4.50
C GLN A 174 1.01 14.63 6.02
N SER A 175 0.67 13.45 6.56
CA SER A 175 0.84 13.19 7.99
C SER A 175 2.31 13.35 8.37
N ARG A 176 2.56 13.61 9.65
CA ARG A 176 3.92 13.76 10.16
C ARG A 176 4.70 12.46 9.98
N GLN A 177 5.89 12.57 9.40
CA GLN A 177 6.73 11.40 9.12
C GLN A 177 8.20 11.71 9.34
N VAL A 178 8.94 10.65 9.65
CA VAL A 178 10.40 10.64 9.76
C VAL A 178 10.95 9.43 9.03
N LEU A 179 12.11 9.59 8.39
CA LEU A 179 12.92 8.48 7.91
C LEU A 179 14.13 8.32 8.82
N VAL A 180 14.48 7.06 9.05
CA VAL A 180 15.65 6.66 9.82
C VAL A 180 16.41 5.62 9.01
N HIS A 181 17.70 5.87 8.83
CA HIS A 181 18.62 4.94 8.20
C HIS A 181 19.76 4.64 9.17
N GLU A 182 20.17 3.38 9.24
CA GLU A 182 21.29 2.92 10.07
C GLU A 182 22.46 2.57 9.13
N PRO A 183 23.30 3.56 8.76
CA PRO A 183 24.47 3.30 7.92
C PRO A 183 25.53 2.45 8.62
N ASP A 184 25.68 2.61 9.94
CA ASP A 184 26.58 1.85 10.82
C ASP A 184 25.98 1.75 12.25
N GLU A 185 26.53 0.88 13.11
CA GLU A 185 25.95 0.62 14.46
C GLU A 185 26.08 1.81 15.43
N GLU A 186 26.92 2.79 15.13
CA GLU A 186 27.22 3.91 16.04
C GLU A 186 26.38 5.16 15.73
N ARG A 187 25.89 5.29 14.50
CA ARG A 187 25.23 6.50 14.01
C ARG A 187 24.02 6.18 13.16
N TYR A 188 23.00 7.01 13.32
CA TYR A 188 21.81 7.01 12.48
C TYR A 188 21.78 8.25 11.61
N GLU A 189 21.17 8.13 10.44
CA GLU A 189 20.76 9.28 9.64
C GLU A 189 19.26 9.43 9.78
N VAL A 190 18.82 10.63 10.18
CA VAL A 190 17.41 10.96 10.38
C VAL A 190 17.01 12.07 9.43
N ARG A 191 15.78 12.00 8.91
CA ARG A 191 15.20 13.06 8.09
C ARG A 191 13.71 13.20 8.38
N ALA A 192 13.27 14.41 8.71
CA ALA A 192 11.86 14.79 8.69
C ALA A 192 11.31 14.79 7.26
N VAL A 193 10.09 14.31 7.00
CA VAL A 193 9.51 14.33 5.65
C VAL A 193 8.79 15.64 5.39
N VAL A 194 9.59 16.70 5.31
CA VAL A 194 9.12 18.04 4.92
C VAL A 194 9.95 18.59 3.76
N PRO A 195 9.38 19.47 2.91
CA PRO A 195 10.13 20.09 1.82
C PRO A 195 11.42 20.76 2.31
N GLY A 196 12.54 20.52 1.62
CA GLY A 196 13.83 21.13 1.95
C GLY A 196 14.61 20.48 3.10
N SER A 197 14.05 19.46 3.76
CA SER A 197 14.77 18.68 4.78
C SER A 197 15.95 17.90 4.18
N SER A 198 17.09 17.92 4.88
CA SER A 198 18.24 17.06 4.61
C SER A 198 18.35 15.96 5.65
N TRP A 199 19.13 14.94 5.35
CA TRP A 199 19.55 13.95 6.34
C TRP A 199 20.47 14.59 7.38
N VAL A 200 20.28 14.22 8.64
CA VAL A 200 21.08 14.66 9.78
C VAL A 200 21.65 13.43 10.47
N ALA A 201 22.95 13.42 10.70
CA ALA A 201 23.60 12.37 11.48
C ALA A 201 23.29 12.56 12.97
N VAL A 202 22.82 11.50 13.61
CA VAL A 202 22.42 11.46 15.02
C VAL A 202 23.16 10.33 15.73
N PRO A 203 23.86 10.62 16.84
CA PRO A 203 24.49 9.58 17.64
C PRO A 203 23.45 8.56 18.13
N SER A 204 23.87 7.30 18.26
CA SER A 204 22.97 6.24 18.72
C SER A 204 22.24 6.60 20.01
N GLY A 205 22.90 7.19 21.02
CA GLY A 205 22.27 7.57 22.30
C GLY A 205 21.10 8.56 22.18
N ASP A 206 21.10 9.42 21.16
CA ASP A 206 20.16 10.54 21.03
C ASP A 206 19.03 10.29 20.03
N LEU A 207 19.04 9.14 19.34
CA LEU A 207 18.13 8.82 18.24
C LEU A 207 16.65 9.07 18.60
N ILE A 208 16.19 8.48 19.70
CA ILE A 208 14.76 8.52 20.07
C ILE A 208 14.32 9.95 20.42
N ALA A 209 15.15 10.68 21.16
CA ALA A 209 14.87 12.06 21.52
C ALA A 209 14.80 12.95 20.27
N HIS A 210 15.74 12.76 19.33
CA HIS A 210 15.77 13.49 18.07
C HIS A 210 14.53 13.20 17.21
N LEU A 211 14.12 11.93 17.08
CA LEU A 211 12.93 11.55 16.31
C LEU A 211 11.65 12.17 16.89
N ARG A 212 11.49 12.15 18.22
CA ARG A 212 10.33 12.77 18.88
C ARG A 212 10.29 14.29 18.67
N ALA A 213 11.45 14.96 18.73
CA ALA A 213 11.54 16.40 18.45
C ALA A 213 11.15 16.69 16.99
N ALA A 214 11.70 15.94 16.03
CA ALA A 214 11.39 16.07 14.61
C ALA A 214 9.91 15.86 14.26
N LEU A 215 9.15 15.13 15.10
CA LEU A 215 7.70 14.94 14.95
C LEU A 215 6.86 16.04 15.62
N THR A 216 7.45 16.82 16.53
CA THR A 216 6.77 17.91 17.23
C THR A 216 6.92 19.24 16.50
N GLU A 217 8.01 19.41 15.74
CA GLU A 217 8.35 20.62 14.98
C GLU A 217 7.68 20.68 13.58
N GLN A 218 6.92 19.65 13.20
CA GLN A 218 6.10 19.57 11.98
C GLN A 218 4.64 19.90 12.26
#